data_AF-A0A9N9JSE7-F1
#
_entry.id   AF-A0A9N9JSE7-F1
#
_cell.length_a   1.000
_cell.length_b   1.000
_cell.length_c   1.000
_cell.angle_alpha   90.00
_cell.angle_beta   90.00
_cell.angle_gamma   90.00
#
_symmetry.space_group_name_H-M   'P 1'
#
loop_
_entity.id
_entity.type
_entity.pdbx_description
1 polymer ?
#
loop_
_entity_poly.entity_id
_entity_poly.type
_entity_poly.pdbx_seq_one_letter_code
_entity_poly.pdbx_strand_id
1 'polypeptide(L)' 'SAIGALQEAAEAYLVALFEDTNLAAIHAKRVTIQPKDIQLARRLR' A
#
# COMPACT_ATOMS: atom_id res chain seq x y z
N SER A 1 2.12 23.82 6.45
CA SER A 1 1.70 24.45 5.17
C SER A 1 0.71 23.54 4.46
N ALA A 2 -0.09 24.04 3.51
CA ALA A 2 -1.02 23.19 2.77
C ALA A 2 -0.31 22.02 2.05
N ILE A 3 0.89 22.27 1.54
CA ILE A 3 1.74 21.24 0.91
C ILE A 3 2.18 20.18 1.94
N GLY A 4 2.62 20.60 3.13
CA GLY A 4 3.02 19.66 4.18
C GLY A 4 1.88 18.75 4.63
N ALA A 5 0.68 19.30 4.78
CA ALA A 5 -0.51 18.50 5.12
C ALA A 5 -0.86 17.48 4.02
N LEU A 6 -0.73 17.86 2.74
CA LEU A 6 -0.93 16.93 1.63
C LEU A 6 0.14 15.83 1.57
N GLN A 7 1.40 16.17 1.86
CA GLN A 7 2.48 15.18 1.94
C GLN A 7 2.20 14.16 3.04
N GLU A 8 1.88 14.62 4.25
CA GLU A 8 1.63 13.75 5.39
C GLU A 8 0.43 12.82 5.15
N ALA A 9 -0.65 13.34 4.55
CA ALA A 9 -1.79 12.53 4.15
C ALA A 9 -1.44 11.49 3.07
N ALA A 10 -0.61 11.86 2.09
CA ALA A 10 -0.15 10.95 1.05
C ALA A 10 0.74 9.83 1.60
N GLU A 11 1.66 10.15 2.52
CA GLU A 11 2.51 9.16 3.19
C GLU A 11 1.68 8.21 4.04
N ALA A 12 0.76 8.72 4.85
CA ALA A 12 -0.14 7.89 5.65
C ALA A 12 -0.97 6.93 4.77
N TYR A 13 -1.49 7.41 3.65
CA TYR A 13 -2.21 6.57 2.69
C TYR A 13 -1.32 5.48 2.09
N LEU A 14 -0.12 5.84 1.64
CA LEU A 14 0.81 4.91 0.99
C LEU A 14 1.32 3.86 1.98
N VAL A 15 1.64 4.23 3.22
CA VAL A 15 2.05 3.28 4.27
C VAL A 15 0.96 2.23 4.48
N ALA A 16 -0.28 2.65 4.72
CA ALA A 16 -1.37 1.72 4.94
C ALA A 16 -1.67 0.84 3.70
N LEU A 17 -1.56 1.40 2.48
CA LEU A 17 -1.72 0.61 1.26
C LEU A 17 -0.61 -0.43 1.08
N PHE A 18 0.64 -0.09 1.43
CA PHE A 18 1.76 -1.02 1.32
C PHE A 18 1.75 -2.11 2.41
N GLU A 19 1.17 -1.84 3.59
CA GLU A 19 0.89 -2.86 4.60
C GLU A 19 -0.06 -3.94 4.04
N ASP A 20 -1.20 -3.53 3.47
CA ASP A 20 -2.16 -4.45 2.82
C ASP A 20 -1.52 -5.20 1.64
N THR A 21 -0.73 -4.50 0.83
CA THR A 21 -0.01 -5.09 -0.30
C THR A 21 1.00 -6.15 0.17
N ASN A 22 1.71 -5.90 1.27
CA ASN A 22 2.67 -6.84 1.84
C ASN A 22 1.97 -8.11 2.33
N LEU A 23 0.81 -7.98 2.99
CA LEU A 23 0.00 -9.14 3.38
C LEU A 23 -0.44 -9.98 2.17
N ALA A 24 -0.82 -9.35 1.07
CA ALA A 24 -1.15 -10.06 -0.16
C ALA A 24 0.05 -10.80 -0.77
N ALA A 25 1.25 -10.21 -0.74
CA ALA A 25 2.48 -10.86 -1.18
C ALA A 25 2.83 -12.08 -0.31
N ILE A 26 2.74 -11.94 1.02
CA ILE A 26 2.97 -13.01 1.99
C ILE A 26 1.95 -14.15 1.80
N HIS A 27 0.68 -13.82 1.61
CA HIS A 27 -0.37 -14.81 1.33
C HIS A 27 -0.05 -15.64 0.08
N ALA A 28 0.56 -15.02 -0.94
CA ALA A 28 1.04 -15.67 -2.14
C ALA A 28 2.45 -16.30 -2.00
N LYS A 29 2.96 -16.49 -0.77
CA LYS A 29 4.27 -17.06 -0.44
C LYS A 29 5.47 -16.33 -1.06
N ARG A 30 5.39 -15.01 -1.18
CA ARG A 30 6.49 -14.16 -1.69
C ARG A 30 6.89 -13.12 -0.65
N VAL A 31 8.15 -12.69 -0.75
CA VAL A 31 8.70 -11.57 0.04
C VAL A 31 8.71 -10.28 -0.80
N THR A 32 8.94 -10.39 -2.11
CA THR A 32 8.91 -9.25 -3.03
C THR A 32 7.48 -8.95 -3.46
N ILE A 33 7.03 -7.71 -3.21
CA ILE A 33 5.77 -7.17 -3.70
C ILE A 33 5.76 -7.09 -5.24
N GLN A 34 4.60 -7.34 -5.84
CA GLN A 34 4.39 -7.24 -7.28
C GLN A 34 3.18 -6.34 -7.57
N PRO A 35 3.05 -5.77 -8.78
CA PRO A 35 1.91 -4.92 -9.13
C PRO A 35 0.54 -5.57 -8.88
N LYS A 36 0.43 -6.90 -9.04
CA LYS A 36 -0.80 -7.66 -8.75
C LYS A 36 -1.23 -7.61 -7.28
N ASP A 37 -0.29 -7.47 -6.36
CA ASP A 37 -0.57 -7.38 -4.92
C ASP A 37 -1.19 -6.01 -4.60
N ILE A 38 -0.67 -4.95 -5.21
CA ILE A 38 -1.20 -3.57 -5.10
C ILE A 38 -2.59 -3.51 -5.73
N GLN A 39 -2.77 -4.13 -6.90
CA GLN A 39 -4.07 -4.19 -7.58
C GLN A 39 -5.11 -4.90 -6.71
N LEU A 40 -4.73 -6.00 -6.04
CA LEU A 40 -5.60 -6.70 -5.11
C LEU A 40 -5.93 -5.85 -3.87
N ALA A 41 -4.92 -5.28 -3.21
CA ALA A 41 -5.10 -4.45 -2.04
C ALA A 41 -6.03 -3.24 -2.31
N ARG A 42 -5.85 -2.56 -3.45
CA ARG A 42 -6.73 -1.46 -3.88
C ARG A 42 -8.15 -1.89 -4.21
N ARG A 43 -8.38 -3.15 -4.57
CA ARG A 43 -9.71 -3.67 -4.92
C ARG A 43 -10.52 -4.14 -3.70
N LEU A 44 -9.82 -4.47 -2.61
CA LEU A 44 -10.43 -4.93 -1.36
C LEU A 44 -10.73 -3.77 -0.38
N ARG A 45 -10.21 -2.57 -0.67
CA ARG A 45 -10.42 -1.33 0.08
C ARG A 45 -11.57 -0.54 -0.54
#